data_AF-A0A836V8F6-F1
#
_entry.id   AF-A0A836V8F6-F1
#
_cell.length_a   1.000
_cell.length_b   1.000
_cell.length_c   1.000
_cell.angle_alpha   90.00
_cell.angle_beta   90.00
_cell.angle_gamma   90.00
#
_symmetry.space_group_name_H-M   'P 1'
#
loop_
_entity.id
_entity.type
_entity.pdbx_description
1 polymer ?
#
loop_
_entity_poly.entity_id
_entity_poly.type
_entity_poly.pdbx_seq_one_letter_code
_entity_poly.pdbx_strand_id
1 'polypeptide(L)'
;MKSIASAPGKIILFGEHFVVYGSKAMLAAIDKRVTVTSTFTDNKTIKINSELGTIEVPISSSHEEVKSEFRPFVYLANKIINSEQNASGLEIT
;
A
#
# COMPACT_ATOMS: atom_id res chain seq x y z
N MET A 1 -6.86 -16.82 0.58
CA MET A 1 -6.91 -16.20 1.92
C MET A 1 -7.19 -14.71 1.75
N LYS A 2 -8.05 -14.12 2.57
CA LYS A 2 -8.38 -12.68 2.55
C LYS A 2 -7.88 -12.03 3.83
N SER A 3 -7.15 -10.93 3.71
CA SER A 3 -6.68 -10.10 4.82
C SER A 3 -7.28 -8.70 4.71
N ILE A 4 -7.62 -8.10 5.85
CA ILE A 4 -8.19 -6.75 5.94
C ILE A 4 -7.41 -6.00 7.00
N ALA A 5 -6.89 -4.84 6.66
CA ALA A 5 -6.17 -3.96 7.57
C ALA A 5 -6.73 -2.54 7.48
N SER A 6 -6.61 -1.78 8.57
CA SER A 6 -7.04 -0.38 8.60
C SER A 6 -6.06 0.47 9.40
N ALA A 7 -5.73 1.64 8.87
CA ALA A 7 -4.82 2.61 9.50
C ALA A 7 -5.51 3.98 9.68
N PRO A 8 -5.35 4.64 10.84
CA PRO A 8 -5.84 6.00 11.04
C PRO A 8 -4.94 7.02 10.36
N GLY A 9 -5.54 8.13 9.92
CA GLY A 9 -4.82 9.35 9.59
C GLY A 9 -4.25 9.99 10.85
N LYS A 10 -3.39 11.01 10.65
CA LYS A 10 -2.79 11.77 11.74
C LYS A 10 -2.89 13.26 11.50
N ILE A 11 -2.94 14.02 12.58
CA ILE A 11 -2.81 15.47 12.59
C ILE A 11 -1.61 15.86 13.46
N ILE A 12 -0.96 16.97 13.12
CA ILE A 12 0.07 17.58 13.96
C ILE A 12 -0.63 18.63 14.83
N LEU A 13 -0.53 18.49 16.15
CA LEU A 13 -1.14 19.44 17.09
C LEU A 13 -0.19 20.61 17.35
N PHE A 14 1.11 20.32 17.47
CA PHE A 14 2.15 21.32 17.72
C PHE A 14 3.47 20.93 17.07
N GLY A 15 4.26 21.93 16.68
CA GLY A 15 5.65 21.74 16.27
C GLY A 15 5.88 21.39 14.81
N GLU A 16 4.94 21.73 13.91
CA GLU A 16 5.06 21.50 12.47
C GLU A 16 6.35 22.07 11.87
N HIS A 17 6.72 23.29 12.28
CA HIS A 17 7.95 23.94 11.84
C HIS A 17 9.15 23.63 12.74
N PHE A 18 8.92 23.15 13.97
CA PHE A 18 9.98 22.88 14.94
C PHE A 18 10.73 21.58 14.65
N VAL A 19 10.04 20.58 14.10
CA VAL A 19 10.65 19.28 13.73
C VAL A 19 11.73 19.43 12.66
N VAL A 20 11.63 20.45 11.81
CA VAL A 20 12.63 20.76 10.78
C VAL A 20 13.99 21.14 11.39
N TYR A 21 13.98 21.66 12.62
CA TYR A 21 15.20 22.06 13.35
C TYR A 21 15.58 21.06 14.46
N GLY A 22 15.10 19.81 14.37
CA GLY A 22 15.44 18.75 15.32
C GLY A 22 14.72 18.80 16.66
N SER A 23 13.73 19.70 16.81
CA SER A 23 12.88 19.75 18.00
C SER A 23 11.70 18.79 17.88
N LYS A 24 11.04 18.48 19.01
CA LYS A 24 9.93 17.51 19.04
C LYS A 24 8.62 18.14 18.54
N ALA A 25 7.75 17.31 17.97
CA ALA A 25 6.37 17.66 17.61
C ALA A 25 5.39 16.73 18.33
N MET A 26 4.17 17.20 18.55
CA MET A 26 3.08 16.40 19.14
C MET A 26 2.04 16.12 18.06
N LEU A 27 1.66 14.85 17.91
CA LEU A 27 0.74 14.38 16.89
C LEU A 27 -0.36 13.55 17.53
N ALA A 28 -1.52 13.51 16.89
CA ALA A 28 -2.63 12.67 17.27
C ALA A 28 -3.17 11.88 16.08
N ALA A 29 -3.59 10.65 16.33
CA ALA A 29 -4.39 9.90 15.37
C ALA A 29 -5.80 10.51 15.31
N ILE A 30 -6.37 10.55 14.12
CA ILE A 30 -7.75 11.02 13.89
C ILE A 30 -8.58 9.89 13.31
N ASP A 31 -9.90 9.96 13.51
CA ASP A 31 -10.84 8.97 12.98
C ASP A 31 -11.15 9.19 11.49
N LYS A 32 -10.08 9.35 10.69
CA LYS A 32 -10.09 9.34 9.23
C LYS A 32 -9.25 8.16 8.81
N ARG A 33 -9.89 7.04 8.50
CA ARG A 33 -9.21 5.76 8.32
C ARG A 33 -9.12 5.38 6.86
N VAL A 34 -8.01 4.75 6.50
CA VAL A 34 -7.88 4.00 5.26
C VAL A 34 -8.04 2.53 5.59
N THR A 35 -8.77 1.79 4.77
CA THR A 35 -8.95 0.35 4.89
C THR A 35 -8.46 -0.29 3.61
N VAL A 36 -7.67 -1.35 3.74
CA VAL A 36 -7.12 -2.10 2.61
C VAL A 36 -7.50 -3.56 2.79
N THR A 37 -7.93 -4.16 1.71
CA THR A 37 -8.20 -5.60 1.59
C THR A 37 -7.18 -6.20 0.63
N SER A 38 -6.56 -7.30 1.02
CA SER A 38 -5.73 -8.11 0.12
C SER A 38 -6.24 -9.54 0.04
N THR A 39 -6.25 -10.10 -1.17
CA THR A 39 -6.69 -11.47 -1.41
C THR A 39 -5.74 -12.13 -2.40
N PHE A 40 -5.20 -13.29 -2.03
CA PHE A 40 -4.48 -14.12 -2.99
C PHE A 40 -5.44 -14.66 -4.05
N THR A 41 -5.00 -14.63 -5.29
CA THR A 41 -5.75 -15.11 -6.45
C THR A 41 -4.96 -16.20 -7.17
N ASP A 42 -5.66 -17.03 -7.95
CA ASP A 42 -5.04 -18.04 -8.82
C ASP A 42 -4.58 -17.44 -10.16
N ASN A 43 -4.99 -16.20 -10.44
CA ASN A 43 -4.58 -15.46 -11.62
C ASN A 43 -3.12 -15.05 -11.45
N LYS A 44 -2.31 -15.20 -12.50
CA LYS A 44 -0.88 -14.79 -12.49
C LYS A 44 -0.69 -13.27 -12.61
N THR A 45 -1.52 -12.51 -11.90
CA THR A 45 -1.57 -11.05 -11.97
C THR A 45 -1.58 -10.41 -10.58
N ILE A 46 -1.04 -9.20 -10.53
CA ILE A 46 -1.19 -8.25 -9.45
C ILE A 46 -2.24 -7.24 -9.90
N LYS A 47 -3.34 -7.19 -9.17
CA LYS A 47 -4.44 -6.25 -9.41
C LYS A 47 -4.54 -5.30 -8.24
N ILE A 48 -4.50 -4.00 -8.52
CA ILE A 48 -4.65 -2.95 -7.52
C ILE A 48 -5.81 -2.08 -7.94
N ASN A 49 -6.78 -1.91 -7.03
CA ASN A 49 -7.90 -1.02 -7.21
C ASN A 49 -7.90 0.01 -6.06
N SER A 50 -7.98 1.30 -6.40
CA SER A 50 -7.97 2.38 -5.42
C SER A 50 -8.61 3.62 -6.02
N GLU A 51 -8.79 4.65 -5.19
CA GLU A 51 -9.21 5.98 -5.65
C GLU A 51 -8.19 6.64 -6.61
N LEU A 52 -6.93 6.18 -6.64
CA LEU A 52 -5.93 6.61 -7.62
C LEU A 52 -6.15 5.97 -9.01
N GLY A 53 -7.03 4.97 -9.08
CA GLY A 53 -7.34 4.19 -10.27
C GLY A 53 -7.11 2.70 -10.07
N THR A 54 -7.32 1.96 -11.17
CA THR A 54 -7.17 0.50 -11.23
C THR A 54 -6.02 0.15 -12.17
N ILE A 55 -5.18 -0.79 -11.73
CA ILE A 55 -4.16 -1.42 -12.58
C ILE A 55 -4.20 -2.94 -12.42
N GLU A 56 -3.83 -3.64 -13.49
CA GLU A 56 -3.60 -5.08 -13.45
C GLU A 56 -2.36 -5.38 -14.29
N VAL A 57 -1.39 -6.06 -13.69
CA VAL A 57 -0.11 -6.40 -14.32
C VAL A 57 0.27 -7.85 -14.03
N PRO A 58 1.00 -8.54 -14.92
CA PRO A 58 1.56 -9.85 -14.62
C PRO A 58 2.47 -9.84 -13.37
N ILE A 59 2.51 -10.94 -12.62
CA ILE A 59 3.42 -11.09 -11.45
C ILE A 59 4.91 -10.97 -11.83
N SER A 60 5.24 -11.17 -13.10
CA SER A 60 6.61 -11.03 -13.63
C SER A 60 6.99 -9.60 -13.93
N SER A 61 6.03 -8.67 -13.95
CA SER A 61 6.30 -7.27 -14.29
C SER A 61 7.12 -6.59 -13.21
N SER A 62 8.12 -5.83 -13.64
CA SER A 62 8.85 -4.95 -12.74
C SER A 62 7.97 -3.79 -12.31
N HIS A 63 8.05 -3.41 -11.04
CA HIS A 63 7.41 -2.20 -10.53
C HIS A 63 7.90 -0.92 -11.22
N GLU A 64 9.02 -0.95 -11.96
CA GLU A 64 9.50 0.21 -12.73
C GLU A 64 8.68 0.46 -14.01
N GLU A 65 8.07 -0.59 -14.56
CA GLU A 65 7.29 -0.58 -15.81
C GLU A 65 5.87 -0.02 -15.62
N VAL A 66 5.42 0.13 -14.37
CA VAL A 66 4.10 0.72 -14.06
C VAL A 66 4.19 2.22 -13.83
N LYS A 67 3.04 2.90 -13.99
CA LYS A 67 2.90 4.33 -13.70
C LYS A 67 3.40 4.65 -12.29
N SER A 68 4.00 5.84 -12.14
CA SER A 68 4.69 6.30 -10.93
C SER A 68 3.85 6.14 -9.65
N GLU A 69 2.54 6.40 -9.75
CA GLU A 69 1.63 6.38 -8.61
C GLU A 69 1.44 4.96 -8.05
N PHE A 70 1.62 3.93 -8.88
CA PHE A 70 1.38 2.54 -8.51
C PHE A 70 2.63 1.76 -8.14
N ARG A 71 3.82 2.31 -8.40
CA ARG A 71 5.11 1.62 -8.13
C ARG A 71 5.22 1.10 -6.70
N PRO A 72 4.87 1.88 -5.64
CA PRO A 72 4.98 1.39 -4.27
C PRO A 72 4.10 0.17 -4.01
N PHE A 73 2.88 0.16 -4.57
CA PHE A 73 1.94 -0.94 -4.40
C PHE A 73 2.40 -2.20 -5.14
N VAL A 74 2.87 -2.08 -6.38
CA VAL A 74 3.39 -3.22 -7.16
C VAL A 74 4.68 -3.76 -6.54
N TYR A 75 5.57 -2.90 -6.04
CA TYR A 75 6.76 -3.32 -5.32
C TYR A 75 6.41 -4.17 -4.08
N LEU A 76 5.46 -3.71 -3.26
CA LEU A 76 4.99 -4.45 -2.09
C LEU A 76 4.32 -5.76 -2.47
N ALA A 77 3.46 -5.75 -3.49
CA ALA A 77 2.79 -6.95 -4.00
C ALA A 77 3.81 -8.00 -4.48
N ASN A 78 4.79 -7.61 -5.28
CA ASN A 78 5.89 -8.47 -5.73
C ASN A 78 6.65 -9.05 -4.54
N LYS A 79 6.95 -8.23 -3.51
CA LYS A 79 7.65 -8.70 -2.31
C LYS A 79 6.84 -9.73 -1.52
N ILE A 80 5.52 -9.53 -1.38
CA ILE A 80 4.61 -10.46 -0.70
C ILE A 80 4.53 -11.79 -1.47
N ILE A 81 4.33 -11.74 -2.79
CA ILE A 81 4.24 -12.93 -3.64
C ILE A 81 5.55 -13.73 -3.58
N ASN A 82 6.71 -13.06 -3.70
CA ASN A 82 8.01 -13.74 -3.64
C ASN A 82 8.33 -14.34 -2.26
N SER A 83 7.70 -13.85 -1.18
CA SER A 83 7.84 -14.45 0.15
C SER A 83 6.92 -15.65 0.40
N GLU A 84 5.93 -15.90 -0.46
CA GLU A 84 4.91 -16.92 -0.27
C GLU A 84 5.00 -17.99 -1.37
N GLN A 85 5.33 -19.24 -1.01
CA GLN A 85 5.62 -20.30 -1.98
C GLN A 85 4.44 -20.69 -2.89
N ASN A 86 3.20 -20.31 -2.54
CA ASN A 86 1.97 -20.72 -3.23
C ASN A 86 1.13 -19.54 -3.79
N ALA A 87 1.62 -18.30 -3.72
CA ALA A 87 0.86 -17.16 -4.22
C ALA A 87 0.97 -17.07 -5.75
N SER A 88 -0.13 -17.35 -6.45
CA SER A 88 -0.17 -17.22 -7.92
C SER A 88 -0.45 -15.78 -8.37
N GLY A 89 -1.18 -14.99 -7.56
CA GLY A 89 -1.39 -13.57 -7.75
C GLY A 89 -1.98 -12.89 -6.53
N LEU A 90 -2.23 -11.59 -6.65
CA LEU A 90 -2.67 -10.77 -5.54
C LEU A 90 -3.61 -9.67 -6.02
N GLU A 91 -4.80 -9.61 -5.43
CA GLU A 91 -5.73 -8.49 -5.57
C GLU A 91 -5.67 -7.62 -4.31
N ILE A 92 -5.51 -6.31 -4.50
CA ILE A 92 -5.47 -5.29 -3.46
C ILE A 92 -6.57 -4.27 -3.76
N THR A 93 -7.41 -3.96 -2.77
CA THR A 93 -8.51 -2.98 -2.87
C THR A 93 -8.58 -2.11 -1.64
#